data_AF-A0A6B2L4E9-F1
#
_entry.id   AF-A0A6B2L4E9-F1
#
_cell.length_a   1.000
_cell.length_b   1.000
_cell.length_c   1.000
_cell.angle_alpha   90.00
_cell.angle_beta   90.00
_cell.angle_gamma   90.00
#
_symmetry.space_group_name_H-M   'P 1'
#
loop_
_entity.id
_entity.type
_entity.pdbx_description
1 polymer ?
#
loop_
_entity_poly.entity_id
_entity_poly.type
_entity_poly.pdbx_seq_one_letter_code
_entity_poly.pdbx_strand_id
1 'polypeptide(L)'
;MTTTDSTPKPESTVQPSLDASLTYLAKHLSEDLSLHFSIDRASKKCRTPRRNRDIETALKHFAELSEWSSKVVSYLRGIIAVPSGHSLATSSIHGANIFVPVLPYFEKISTAPQGDGQGAKGLIVSLGKVRESPVLHVGDLYVFLQEHKRSLKSTIDSFGGLFKNDNFLINKTTAKVVAVLDNAKEVAAYLRSGIEYIEHMLFEQLLTAIGKELTPLDFKNYMKYHLRRLFNDIYAPRPFCYPIRRPDHDPEGLISIDAIPSDGGLPEPIYTQVRYSSAGAPMKFPISAGTNITFEGERFVHGCILHSFSGDSGAQFQLNVRARQFSTFLVLLGRIPAKDTFDPSHAFLVKNRDDIKIPLNMETIPTPKQFKDA
;
A
#
# COMPACT_ATOMS: atom_id res chain seq x y z
N MET A 1 26.01 44.83 -0.21
CA MET A 1 24.91 45.81 -0.29
C MET A 1 23.76 45.17 -1.03
N THR A 2 22.64 44.90 -0.36
CA THR A 2 21.39 44.47 -0.98
C THR A 2 20.58 45.72 -1.30
N THR A 3 20.35 45.97 -2.59
CA THR A 3 19.76 47.20 -3.15
C THR A 3 18.25 47.06 -3.36
N THR A 4 17.51 46.72 -2.32
CA THR A 4 16.04 46.75 -2.33
C THR A 4 15.53 47.06 -0.93
N ASP A 5 14.71 48.11 -0.81
CA ASP A 5 14.04 48.56 0.42
C ASP A 5 12.86 47.65 0.84
N SER A 6 12.80 46.44 0.29
CA SER A 6 11.80 45.44 0.65
C SER A 6 12.39 44.47 1.66
N THR A 7 11.84 44.48 2.88
CA THR A 7 12.17 43.50 3.91
C THR A 7 11.98 42.08 3.35
N PRO A 8 12.99 41.19 3.39
CA PRO A 8 12.93 39.86 2.76
C PRO A 8 11.89 38.92 3.40
N LYS A 9 11.32 39.30 4.54
CA LYS A 9 10.16 38.65 5.16
C LYS A 9 9.06 39.68 5.37
N PRO A 10 7.80 39.35 5.07
CA PRO A 10 6.67 40.24 5.37
C PRO A 10 6.60 40.54 6.87
N GLU A 11 6.22 41.76 7.21
CA GLU A 11 6.14 42.27 8.59
C GLU A 11 5.12 41.48 9.45
N SER A 12 4.10 40.91 8.81
CA SER A 12 3.16 39.98 9.40
C SER A 12 2.80 38.87 8.42
N THR A 13 2.78 37.62 8.89
CA THR A 13 2.25 36.48 8.14
C THR A 13 1.18 35.80 8.99
N VAL A 14 -0.08 35.88 8.57
CA VAL A 14 -1.16 35.13 9.21
C VAL A 14 -1.12 33.71 8.65
N GLN A 15 -0.75 32.75 9.49
CA GLN A 15 -0.82 31.34 9.12
C GLN A 15 -2.28 30.87 9.13
N PRO A 16 -2.67 29.94 8.25
CA PRO A 16 -3.99 29.34 8.28
C PRO A 16 -4.23 28.62 9.62
N SER A 17 -5.49 28.58 10.08
CA SER A 17 -5.83 27.84 11.29
C SER A 17 -5.53 26.35 11.10
N LEU A 18 -4.96 25.74 12.14
CA LEU A 18 -4.73 24.30 12.22
C LEU A 18 -5.69 23.75 13.25
N ASP A 19 -6.78 23.15 12.79
CA ASP A 19 -7.82 22.61 13.65
C ASP A 19 -7.75 21.08 13.71
N ALA A 20 -7.88 20.51 14.91
CA ALA A 20 -8.02 19.08 15.13
C ALA A 20 -9.18 18.83 16.09
N SER A 21 -10.11 17.97 15.68
CA SER A 21 -11.22 17.56 16.54
C SER A 21 -10.71 16.64 17.66
N LEU A 22 -11.19 16.82 18.89
CA LEU A 22 -11.02 15.85 19.98
C LEU A 22 -12.30 15.06 20.25
N THR A 23 -13.31 15.21 19.38
CA THR A 23 -14.65 14.64 19.55
C THR A 23 -14.62 13.12 19.63
N TYR A 24 -13.73 12.46 18.88
CA TYR A 24 -13.61 11.01 18.94
C TYR A 24 -13.15 10.54 20.33
N LEU A 25 -12.08 11.13 20.89
CA LEU A 25 -11.61 10.80 22.24
C LEU A 25 -12.67 11.08 23.30
N ALA A 26 -13.35 12.23 23.19
CA ALA A 26 -14.41 12.61 24.13
C ALA A 26 -15.60 11.64 24.10
N LYS A 27 -15.96 11.08 22.93
CA LYS A 27 -17.04 10.08 22.80
C LYS A 27 -16.76 8.76 23.52
N HIS A 28 -15.48 8.46 23.79
CA HIS A 28 -15.07 7.23 24.45
C HIS A 28 -14.83 7.41 25.95
N LEU A 29 -15.08 8.60 26.50
CA LEU A 29 -15.07 8.87 27.94
C LEU A 29 -16.51 8.80 28.46
N SER A 30 -16.73 8.04 29.53
CA SER A 30 -17.98 8.09 30.29
C SER A 30 -17.99 9.27 31.27
N GLU A 31 -19.14 9.48 31.93
CA GLU A 31 -19.34 10.59 32.88
C GLU A 31 -18.37 10.56 34.08
N ASP A 32 -17.90 9.37 34.45
CA ASP A 32 -16.88 9.14 35.48
C ASP A 32 -15.44 9.25 34.96
N LEU A 33 -15.25 9.72 33.72
CA LEU A 33 -13.97 9.80 33.02
C LEU A 33 -13.28 8.45 32.79
N SER A 34 -14.02 7.34 32.83
CA SER A 34 -13.47 6.04 32.44
C SER A 34 -13.57 5.81 30.92
N LEU A 35 -12.59 5.08 30.38
CA LEU A 35 -12.51 4.82 28.93
C LEU A 35 -13.32 3.59 28.55
N HIS A 36 -14.26 3.76 27.62
CA HIS A 36 -15.10 2.70 27.09
C HIS A 36 -14.86 2.50 25.58
N PHE A 37 -14.07 1.48 25.25
CA PHE A 37 -13.88 1.00 23.89
C PHE A 37 -14.08 -0.52 23.86
N SER A 38 -14.98 -0.98 22.99
CA SER A 38 -15.25 -2.40 22.79
C SER A 38 -15.61 -2.65 21.33
N ILE A 39 -15.23 -3.83 20.84
CA ILE A 39 -15.56 -4.29 19.49
C ILE A 39 -16.63 -5.37 19.63
N ASP A 40 -17.77 -5.20 18.96
CA ASP A 40 -18.78 -6.24 18.86
C ASP A 40 -18.32 -7.37 17.94
N ARG A 41 -17.83 -8.45 18.55
CA ARG A 41 -17.38 -9.66 17.85
C ARG A 41 -18.53 -10.52 17.30
N ALA A 42 -19.77 -10.31 17.75
CA ALA A 42 -20.93 -11.08 17.28
C ALA A 42 -21.52 -10.52 15.99
N SER A 43 -21.14 -9.31 15.59
CA SER A 43 -21.60 -8.68 14.36
C SER A 43 -21.16 -9.47 13.12
N LYS A 44 -22.10 -9.72 12.20
CA LYS A 44 -21.81 -10.32 10.87
C LYS A 44 -20.85 -9.46 10.02
N LYS A 45 -20.68 -8.19 10.38
CA LYS A 45 -19.75 -7.25 9.72
C LYS A 45 -18.40 -7.18 10.44
N CYS A 46 -18.21 -7.92 11.53
CA CYS A 46 -16.94 -7.99 12.23
C CYS A 46 -15.89 -8.62 11.30
N ARG A 47 -14.78 -7.91 11.12
CA ARG A 47 -13.62 -8.36 10.34
C ARG A 47 -12.43 -8.57 11.27
N THR A 48 -11.30 -8.96 10.70
CA THR A 48 -10.02 -9.06 11.40
C THR A 48 -9.67 -7.72 12.08
N PRO A 49 -8.89 -7.74 13.18
CA PRO A 49 -8.59 -6.55 13.97
C PRO A 49 -8.22 -5.31 13.16
N ARG A 50 -7.33 -5.43 12.16
CA ARG A 50 -6.88 -4.29 11.36
C ARG A 50 -7.95 -3.75 10.40
N ARG A 51 -8.87 -4.61 9.94
CA ARG A 51 -9.95 -4.31 8.97
C ARG A 51 -11.30 -4.08 9.64
N ASN A 52 -11.34 -4.03 10.96
CA ASN A 52 -12.55 -3.76 11.71
C ASN A 52 -12.87 -2.26 11.64
N ARG A 53 -14.13 -1.91 11.36
CA ARG A 53 -14.55 -0.52 11.14
C ARG A 53 -14.28 0.38 12.34
N ASP A 54 -14.44 -0.12 13.56
CA ASP A 54 -14.24 0.67 14.77
C ASP A 54 -12.75 0.99 14.95
N ILE A 55 -11.88 0.02 14.62
CA ILE A 55 -10.42 0.20 14.59
C ILE A 55 -9.98 1.10 13.43
N GLU A 56 -10.56 0.97 12.24
CA GLU A 56 -10.27 1.87 11.11
C GLU A 56 -10.64 3.32 11.44
N THR A 57 -11.75 3.52 12.13
CA THR A 57 -12.18 4.84 12.61
C THR A 57 -11.20 5.40 13.64
N ALA A 58 -10.77 4.58 14.60
CA ALA A 58 -9.75 4.94 15.57
C ALA A 58 -8.43 5.35 14.88
N LEU A 59 -7.90 4.49 14.01
CA LEU A 59 -6.64 4.72 13.30
C LEU A 59 -6.69 5.96 12.43
N LYS A 60 -7.82 6.22 11.75
CA LYS A 60 -8.01 7.45 10.97
C LYS A 60 -7.91 8.68 11.87
N HIS A 61 -8.59 8.66 13.01
CA HIS A 61 -8.56 9.77 13.96
C HIS A 61 -7.14 10.03 14.52
N PHE A 62 -6.43 8.98 14.94
CA PHE A 62 -5.07 9.10 15.43
C PHE A 62 -4.08 9.53 14.33
N ALA A 63 -4.32 9.15 13.07
CA ALA A 63 -3.55 9.65 11.93
C ALA A 63 -3.76 11.15 11.70
N GLU A 64 -5.02 11.63 11.74
CA GLU A 64 -5.35 13.06 11.64
C GLU A 64 -4.71 13.86 12.78
N LEU A 65 -4.77 13.37 14.02
CA LEU A 65 -4.12 14.00 15.18
C LEU A 65 -2.60 14.02 15.06
N SER A 66 -1.99 12.94 14.56
CA SER A 66 -0.55 12.85 14.32
C SER A 66 -0.09 13.81 13.21
N GLU A 67 -0.87 13.93 12.13
CA GLU A 67 -0.59 14.87 11.04
C GLU A 67 -0.70 16.31 11.52
N TRP A 68 -1.76 16.65 12.25
CA TRP A 68 -1.92 17.97 12.87
C TRP A 68 -0.76 18.28 13.82
N SER A 69 -0.42 17.35 14.72
CA SER A 69 0.72 17.49 15.64
C SER A 69 2.02 17.74 14.89
N SER A 70 2.22 17.04 13.76
CA SER A 70 3.41 17.22 12.91
C SER A 70 3.47 18.60 12.27
N LYS A 71 2.34 19.14 11.80
CA LYS A 71 2.26 20.49 11.23
C LYS A 71 2.59 21.55 12.29
N VAL A 72 2.00 21.44 13.49
CA VAL A 72 2.26 22.37 14.59
C VAL A 72 3.72 22.29 15.06
N VAL A 73 4.26 21.09 15.26
CA VAL A 73 5.66 20.89 15.65
C VAL A 73 6.61 21.44 14.58
N SER A 74 6.35 21.18 13.30
CA SER A 74 7.17 21.71 12.20
C SER A 74 7.17 23.23 12.16
N TYR A 75 5.99 23.85 12.36
CA TYR A 75 5.87 25.29 12.44
C TYR A 75 6.67 25.87 13.62
N LEU A 76 6.48 25.31 14.81
CA LEU A 76 7.21 25.75 16.01
C LEU A 76 8.71 25.56 15.84
N ARG A 77 9.18 24.41 15.33
CA ARG A 77 10.60 24.15 15.04
C ARG A 77 11.16 25.15 14.02
N GLY A 78 10.39 25.55 13.01
CA GLY A 78 10.77 26.59 12.05
C GLY A 78 10.97 27.97 12.67
N ILE A 79 10.12 28.36 13.63
CA ILE A 79 10.28 29.59 14.41
C ILE A 79 11.51 29.49 15.32
N ILE A 80 11.63 28.37 16.02
CA ILE A 80 12.68 28.07 16.99
C ILE A 80 14.08 28.05 16.33
N ALA A 81 14.19 27.71 15.04
CA ALA A 81 15.46 27.71 14.31
C ALA A 81 16.06 29.13 14.08
N VAL A 82 15.30 30.19 14.36
CA VAL A 82 15.82 31.57 14.31
C VAL A 82 16.62 31.86 15.60
N PRO A 83 17.91 32.24 15.51
CA PRO A 83 18.75 32.49 16.67
C PRO A 83 18.11 33.53 17.60
N SER A 84 17.67 33.10 18.77
CA SER A 84 16.95 33.93 19.74
C SER A 84 17.66 33.86 21.09
N GLY A 85 18.78 34.58 21.23
CA GLY A 85 19.46 34.92 22.49
C GLY A 85 19.89 33.79 23.45
N HIS A 86 19.45 32.57 23.25
CA HIS A 86 19.78 31.38 24.00
C HIS A 86 20.73 30.54 23.13
N SER A 87 21.95 30.35 23.59
CA SER A 87 22.98 29.51 22.96
C SER A 87 22.67 28.01 23.02
N LEU A 88 21.40 27.63 23.17
CA LEU A 88 20.93 26.26 23.36
C LEU A 88 20.55 25.62 22.04
N ALA A 89 20.96 24.37 21.84
CA ALA A 89 20.59 23.58 20.67
C ALA A 89 19.09 23.26 20.72
N THR A 90 18.35 23.79 19.77
CA THR A 90 16.89 23.62 19.65
C THR A 90 16.47 22.20 19.27
N SER A 91 17.41 21.41 18.75
CA SER A 91 17.30 19.96 18.56
C SER A 91 17.08 19.18 19.87
N SER A 92 17.40 19.76 21.03
CA SER A 92 17.21 19.13 22.35
C SER A 92 15.75 19.05 22.80
N ILE A 93 14.84 19.79 22.15
CA ILE A 93 13.40 19.73 22.44
C ILE A 93 12.80 18.58 21.63
N HIS A 94 12.69 17.40 22.23
CA HIS A 94 12.04 16.24 21.61
C HIS A 94 11.33 15.35 22.63
N GLY A 95 10.28 14.66 22.19
CA GLY A 95 9.52 13.72 23.02
C GLY A 95 10.13 12.32 23.16
N ALA A 96 11.26 12.03 22.52
CA ALA A 96 11.78 10.66 22.36
C ALA A 96 12.07 9.88 23.67
N ASN A 97 12.28 10.56 24.79
CA ASN A 97 12.56 9.92 26.09
C ASN A 97 11.30 9.71 26.96
N ILE A 98 10.12 10.05 26.42
CA ILE A 98 8.86 9.88 27.12
C ILE A 98 8.41 8.43 26.94
N PHE A 99 8.18 7.74 28.05
CA PHE A 99 7.74 6.35 28.04
C PHE A 99 6.35 6.24 27.39
N VAL A 100 6.19 5.36 26.40
CA VAL A 100 4.89 5.07 25.77
C VAL A 100 4.47 3.66 26.16
N PRO A 101 3.28 3.47 26.77
CA PRO A 101 2.81 2.15 27.15
C PRO A 101 2.51 1.30 25.91
N VAL A 102 3.21 0.17 25.76
CA VAL A 102 3.05 -0.74 24.61
C VAL A 102 1.93 -1.74 24.90
N LEU A 103 0.72 -1.41 24.44
CA LEU A 103 -0.54 -2.13 24.73
C LEU A 103 -0.62 -3.62 24.29
N PRO A 104 0.03 -4.08 23.19
CA PRO A 104 -0.06 -5.48 22.75
C PRO A 104 0.47 -6.52 23.74
N TYR A 105 1.25 -6.11 24.74
CA TYR A 105 1.85 -7.02 25.72
C TYR A 105 1.01 -7.22 26.98
N PHE A 106 -0.23 -6.72 27.02
CA PHE A 106 -1.09 -6.86 28.21
C PHE A 106 -2.09 -8.00 28.05
N GLU A 107 -2.09 -8.94 28.99
CA GLU A 107 -3.05 -10.04 29.07
C GLU A 107 -3.99 -9.85 30.26
N LYS A 108 -5.30 -10.10 30.05
CA LYS A 108 -6.22 -10.33 31.16
C LYS A 108 -5.97 -11.76 31.64
N ILE A 109 -5.40 -11.94 32.83
CA ILE A 109 -5.31 -13.29 33.41
C ILE A 109 -6.73 -13.83 33.51
N SER A 110 -6.99 -14.91 32.76
CA SER A 110 -8.17 -15.72 32.99
C SER A 110 -8.00 -16.41 34.33
N THR A 111 -8.72 -15.95 35.36
CA THR A 111 -8.78 -16.57 36.69
C THR A 111 -9.58 -17.88 36.69
N ALA A 112 -9.85 -18.46 35.52
CA ALA A 112 -10.47 -19.77 35.42
C ALA A 112 -9.44 -20.82 35.85
N PRO A 113 -9.70 -21.60 36.92
CA PRO A 113 -8.95 -22.82 37.13
C PRO A 113 -9.13 -23.69 35.90
N GLN A 114 -8.05 -24.32 35.42
CA GLN A 114 -8.20 -25.50 34.58
C GLN A 114 -8.98 -26.52 35.40
N GLY A 115 -10.28 -26.61 35.13
CA GLY A 115 -10.96 -27.86 35.29
C GLY A 115 -10.36 -28.78 34.25
N ASP A 116 -9.58 -29.76 34.70
CA ASP A 116 -9.41 -31.00 33.94
C ASP A 116 -10.81 -31.43 33.52
N GLY A 117 -11.06 -31.46 32.22
CA GLY A 117 -12.21 -32.13 31.61
C GLY A 117 -13.59 -31.78 32.17
N GLN A 118 -14.38 -31.12 31.31
CA GLN A 118 -15.85 -31.09 31.34
C GLN A 118 -16.50 -30.06 32.28
N GLY A 119 -16.67 -28.87 31.70
CA GLY A 119 -17.93 -28.12 31.75
C GLY A 119 -18.31 -27.48 33.08
N ALA A 120 -18.05 -26.19 33.24
CA ALA A 120 -18.91 -25.34 34.07
C ALA A 120 -18.81 -23.86 33.66
N LYS A 121 -19.99 -23.26 33.48
CA LYS A 121 -20.24 -21.83 33.33
C LYS A 121 -19.97 -21.10 34.64
N GLY A 122 -19.45 -19.88 34.57
CA GLY A 122 -19.79 -18.80 35.52
C GLY A 122 -19.03 -18.72 36.86
N LEU A 123 -18.33 -17.60 37.01
CA LEU A 123 -18.16 -16.76 38.22
C LEU A 123 -17.17 -17.14 39.38
N ILE A 124 -16.41 -16.09 39.74
CA ILE A 124 -15.81 -15.62 41.03
C ILE A 124 -14.58 -16.32 41.65
N VAL A 125 -13.45 -15.60 41.52
CA VAL A 125 -12.29 -15.39 42.42
C VAL A 125 -11.63 -16.64 43.04
N SER A 126 -10.39 -16.90 42.61
CA SER A 126 -9.44 -17.72 43.35
C SER A 126 -8.26 -16.87 43.84
N LEU A 127 -8.09 -16.81 45.16
CA LEU A 127 -6.90 -16.33 45.85
C LEU A 127 -5.83 -17.43 45.76
N GLY A 128 -5.04 -17.44 44.68
CA GLY A 128 -3.99 -18.44 44.46
C GLY A 128 -2.85 -17.91 43.60
N LYS A 129 -1.61 -18.27 43.98
CA LYS A 129 -0.31 -17.82 43.48
C LYS A 129 -0.32 -17.26 42.04
N VAL A 130 0.17 -16.03 41.91
CA VAL A 130 0.41 -15.31 40.65
C VAL A 130 1.16 -16.23 39.69
N ARG A 131 0.55 -16.56 38.54
CA ARG A 131 1.24 -17.23 37.45
C ARG A 131 2.40 -16.34 36.98
N GLU A 132 3.61 -16.88 36.92
CA GLU A 132 4.69 -16.27 36.15
C GLU A 132 4.30 -16.35 34.67
N SER A 133 3.64 -15.29 34.18
CA SER A 133 3.42 -15.10 32.75
C SER A 133 4.58 -14.27 32.20
N PRO A 134 5.13 -14.62 31.02
CA PRO A 134 6.08 -13.75 30.32
C PRO A 134 5.40 -12.47 29.77
N VAL A 135 4.08 -12.34 29.92
CA VAL A 135 3.23 -11.27 29.40
C VAL A 135 2.78 -10.35 30.54
N LEU A 136 2.71 -9.04 30.30
CA LEU A 136 2.33 -8.04 31.31
C LEU A 136 0.85 -8.20 31.70
N HIS A 137 0.51 -7.96 32.96
CA HIS A 137 -0.86 -8.10 33.40
C HIS A 137 -1.65 -6.81 33.13
N VAL A 138 -2.90 -6.92 32.67
CA VAL A 138 -3.82 -5.77 32.50
C VAL A 138 -4.01 -4.97 33.79
N GLY A 139 -3.84 -5.58 34.96
CA GLY A 139 -3.83 -4.86 36.25
C GLY A 139 -2.68 -3.84 36.39
N ASP A 140 -1.58 -4.04 35.66
CA ASP A 140 -0.41 -3.15 35.69
C ASP A 140 -0.56 -1.95 34.75
N LEU A 141 -1.64 -1.87 33.96
CA LEU A 141 -1.91 -0.72 33.07
C LEU A 141 -1.86 0.60 33.84
N TYR A 142 -2.38 0.63 35.06
CA TYR A 142 -2.33 1.82 35.89
C TYR A 142 -0.87 2.22 36.20
N VAL A 143 0.01 1.26 36.49
CA VAL A 143 1.43 1.51 36.76
C VAL A 143 2.14 2.08 35.53
N PHE A 144 1.85 1.53 34.34
CA PHE A 144 2.39 2.02 33.08
C PHE A 144 1.89 3.41 32.71
N LEU A 145 0.62 3.72 32.98
CA LEU A 145 0.08 5.06 32.81
C LEU A 145 0.69 6.05 33.80
N GLN A 146 0.93 5.64 35.05
CA GLN A 146 1.68 6.46 36.00
C GLN A 146 3.10 6.70 35.52
N GLU A 147 3.74 5.71 34.90
CA GLU A 147 5.10 5.85 34.39
C GLU A 147 5.18 6.73 33.13
N HIS A 148 4.20 6.64 32.24
CA HIS A 148 4.04 7.58 31.14
C HIS A 148 3.87 9.00 31.66
N LYS A 149 3.00 9.20 32.66
CA LYS A 149 2.79 10.50 33.31
C LYS A 149 4.06 11.02 34.00
N ARG A 150 4.79 10.16 34.71
CA ARG A 150 6.04 10.49 35.40
C ARG A 150 7.12 10.91 34.40
N SER A 151 7.34 10.11 33.36
CA SER A 151 8.35 10.38 32.33
C SER A 151 8.02 11.67 31.56
N LEU A 152 6.76 11.86 31.14
CA LEU A 152 6.30 13.10 30.51
C LEU A 152 6.54 14.33 31.40
N LYS A 153 6.15 14.24 32.69
CA LYS A 153 6.37 15.32 33.64
C LYS A 153 7.86 15.62 33.81
N SER A 154 8.68 14.58 33.96
CA SER A 154 10.14 14.73 34.09
C SER A 154 10.77 15.41 32.87
N THR A 155 10.30 15.10 31.65
CA THR A 155 10.76 15.77 30.42
C THR A 155 10.32 17.24 30.39
N ILE A 156 9.08 17.55 30.78
CA ILE A 156 8.60 18.93 30.83
C ILE A 156 9.34 19.76 31.88
N ASP A 157 9.62 19.16 33.04
CA ASP A 157 10.30 19.83 34.15
C ASP A 157 11.78 20.12 33.83
N SER A 158 12.45 19.24 33.04
CA SER A 158 13.84 19.47 32.61
C SER A 158 14.00 20.73 31.75
N PHE A 159 12.97 21.09 30.98
CA PHE A 159 12.96 22.33 30.19
C PHE A 159 12.97 23.59 31.06
N GLY A 160 12.46 23.53 32.30
CA GLY A 160 12.46 24.67 33.21
C GLY A 160 13.86 25.15 33.60
N GLY A 161 14.86 24.26 33.58
CA GLY A 161 16.26 24.63 33.78
C GLY A 161 16.90 25.29 32.56
N LEU A 162 16.43 24.95 31.36
CA LEU A 162 17.02 25.34 30.08
C LEU A 162 16.40 26.63 29.52
N PHE A 163 15.08 26.78 29.59
CA PHE A 163 14.34 27.90 28.99
C PHE A 163 13.71 28.80 30.06
N LYS A 164 14.57 29.53 30.78
CA LYS A 164 14.17 30.36 31.93
C LYS A 164 13.57 31.72 31.59
N ASN A 165 13.85 32.23 30.40
CA ASN A 165 13.45 33.60 30.02
C ASN A 165 12.23 33.55 29.09
N ASP A 166 11.10 34.01 29.61
CA ASP A 166 9.82 34.02 28.87
C ASP A 166 9.77 35.08 27.76
N ASN A 167 10.73 36.02 27.71
CA ASN A 167 10.78 37.07 26.69
C ASN A 167 11.25 36.57 25.32
N PHE A 168 11.73 35.33 25.23
CA PHE A 168 12.08 34.72 23.96
C PHE A 168 10.92 33.88 23.40
N LEU A 169 10.84 33.81 22.07
CA LEU A 169 9.91 32.94 21.35
C LEU A 169 10.07 31.47 21.75
N ILE A 170 11.30 31.09 22.11
CA ILE A 170 11.63 29.80 22.70
C ILE A 170 11.58 29.95 24.22
N ASN A 171 10.47 29.51 24.81
CA ASN A 171 10.28 29.48 26.25
C ASN A 171 9.80 28.11 26.72
N LYS A 172 9.63 27.96 28.03
CA LYS A 172 9.15 26.71 28.65
C LYS A 172 7.83 26.23 28.07
N THR A 173 6.91 27.14 27.74
CA THR A 173 5.60 26.81 27.19
C THR A 173 5.71 26.23 25.79
N THR A 174 6.49 26.86 24.91
CA THR A 174 6.74 26.36 23.55
C THR A 174 7.41 24.98 23.58
N ALA A 175 8.42 24.80 24.44
CA ALA A 175 9.10 23.51 24.61
C ALA A 175 8.16 22.40 25.11
N LYS A 176 7.30 22.72 26.08
CA LYS A 176 6.26 21.80 26.58
C LYS A 176 5.30 21.38 25.47
N VAL A 177 4.80 22.32 24.67
CA VAL A 177 3.88 22.02 23.56
C VAL A 177 4.54 21.08 22.55
N VAL A 178 5.77 21.38 22.12
CA VAL A 178 6.51 20.53 21.17
C VAL A 178 6.68 19.11 21.72
N ALA A 179 7.13 18.96 22.98
CA ALA A 179 7.36 17.65 23.57
C ALA A 179 6.07 16.82 23.73
N VAL A 180 4.95 17.45 24.11
CA VAL A 180 3.65 16.79 24.24
C VAL A 180 3.13 16.34 22.87
N LEU A 181 3.25 17.18 21.84
CA LEU A 181 2.80 16.85 20.48
C LEU A 181 3.68 15.77 19.83
N ASP A 182 4.98 15.79 20.07
CA ASP A 182 5.87 14.70 19.66
C ASP A 182 5.48 13.38 20.35
N ASN A 183 5.18 13.40 21.66
CA ASN A 183 4.70 12.20 22.35
C ASN A 183 3.34 11.71 21.84
N ALA A 184 2.41 12.61 21.51
CA ALA A 184 1.12 12.23 20.94
C ALA A 184 1.26 11.49 19.60
N LYS A 185 2.22 11.90 18.77
CA LYS A 185 2.56 11.20 17.52
C LYS A 185 3.11 9.80 17.78
N GLU A 186 4.01 9.67 18.77
CA GLU A 186 4.53 8.35 19.17
C GLU A 186 3.39 7.44 19.63
N VAL A 187 2.51 7.92 20.52
CA VAL A 187 1.34 7.15 20.97
C VAL A 187 0.48 6.67 19.79
N ALA A 188 0.22 7.53 18.81
CA ALA A 188 -0.52 7.16 17.59
C ALA A 188 0.20 6.09 16.76
N ALA A 189 1.53 6.18 16.62
CA ALA A 189 2.35 5.20 15.91
C ALA A 189 2.34 3.84 16.63
N TYR A 190 2.58 3.82 17.94
CA TYR A 190 2.56 2.59 18.75
C TYR A 190 1.19 1.90 18.74
N LEU A 191 0.10 2.66 18.77
CA LEU A 191 -1.25 2.10 18.61
C LEU A 191 -1.39 1.35 17.27
N ARG A 192 -0.96 1.99 16.18
CA ARG A 192 -1.01 1.39 14.84
C ARG A 192 -0.16 0.14 14.75
N SER A 193 1.11 0.22 15.16
CA SER A 193 2.03 -0.91 15.18
C SER A 193 1.50 -2.05 16.05
N GLY A 194 0.85 -1.74 17.17
CA GLY A 194 0.24 -2.74 18.03
C GLY A 194 -0.93 -3.49 17.38
N ILE A 195 -1.79 -2.79 16.65
CA ILE A 195 -2.88 -3.41 15.89
C ILE A 195 -2.32 -4.27 14.75
N GLU A 196 -1.31 -3.77 14.03
CA GLU A 196 -0.64 -4.51 12.95
C GLU A 196 0.05 -5.77 13.46
N TYR A 197 0.69 -5.70 14.64
CA TYR A 197 1.27 -6.86 15.32
C TYR A 197 0.22 -7.92 15.65
N ILE A 198 -0.92 -7.53 16.24
CA ILE A 198 -2.01 -8.47 16.57
C ILE A 198 -2.55 -9.14 15.30
N GLU A 199 -2.75 -8.38 14.22
CA GLU A 199 -3.21 -8.92 12.93
C GLU A 199 -2.20 -9.93 12.38
N HIS A 200 -0.90 -9.60 12.39
CA HIS A 200 0.15 -10.47 11.90
C HIS A 200 0.26 -11.75 12.74
N MET A 201 0.20 -11.64 14.07
CA MET A 201 0.19 -12.80 14.96
C MET A 201 -0.99 -13.74 14.66
N LEU A 202 -2.20 -13.20 14.45
CA LEU A 202 -3.37 -14.01 14.08
C LEU A 202 -3.22 -14.65 12.70
N PHE A 203 -2.61 -13.94 11.76
CA PHE A 203 -2.30 -14.47 10.43
C PHE A 203 -1.33 -15.66 10.51
N GLU A 204 -0.23 -15.53 11.27
CA GLU A 204 0.74 -16.62 11.48
C GLU A 204 0.13 -17.85 12.15
N GLN A 205 -0.77 -17.65 13.12
CA GLN A 205 -1.52 -18.74 13.74
C GLN A 205 -2.40 -19.48 12.73
N LEU A 206 -3.07 -18.73 11.84
CA LEU A 206 -3.88 -19.31 10.77
C LEU A 206 -3.01 -20.04 9.73
N LEU A 207 -1.88 -19.46 9.35
CA LEU A 207 -0.92 -20.06 8.44
C LEU A 207 -0.37 -21.37 8.99
N THR A 208 -0.03 -21.40 10.28
CA THR A 208 0.44 -22.61 10.97
C THR A 208 -0.65 -23.69 11.02
N ALA A 209 -1.92 -23.30 11.22
CA ALA A 209 -3.03 -24.23 11.29
C ALA A 209 -3.42 -24.83 9.92
N ILE A 210 -3.34 -24.04 8.84
CA ILE A 210 -3.71 -24.47 7.48
C ILE A 210 -2.51 -25.11 6.76
N GLY A 211 -1.29 -24.60 6.99
CA GLY A 211 -0.03 -25.12 6.47
C GLY A 211 0.46 -24.51 5.16
N LYS A 212 -0.31 -23.65 4.48
CA LYS A 212 0.13 -22.98 3.24
C LYS A 212 -0.61 -21.67 2.96
N GLU A 213 0.13 -20.65 2.52
CA GLU A 213 -0.43 -19.42 1.93
C GLU A 213 -0.64 -19.60 0.41
N LEU A 214 -1.80 -19.13 -0.09
CA LEU A 214 -2.09 -19.14 -1.52
C LEU A 214 -1.50 -17.89 -2.18
N THR A 215 -0.52 -18.10 -3.05
CA THR A 215 0.13 -17.02 -3.80
C THR A 215 -0.53 -16.78 -5.17
N PRO A 216 -0.28 -15.62 -5.82
CA PRO A 216 -0.70 -15.40 -7.21
C PRO A 216 -0.17 -16.47 -8.18
N LEU A 217 1.04 -16.97 -7.93
CA LEU A 217 1.65 -18.03 -8.72
C LEU A 217 0.90 -19.36 -8.56
N ASP A 218 0.51 -19.73 -7.33
CA ASP A 218 -0.33 -20.91 -7.09
C ASP A 218 -1.65 -20.81 -7.86
N PHE A 219 -2.28 -19.63 -7.87
CA PHE A 219 -3.51 -19.40 -8.62
C PHE A 219 -3.29 -19.49 -10.14
N LYS A 220 -2.21 -18.89 -10.68
CA LYS A 220 -1.85 -19.00 -12.11
C LYS A 220 -1.69 -20.47 -12.52
N ASN A 221 -0.97 -21.26 -11.72
CA ASN A 221 -0.75 -22.68 -11.97
C ASN A 221 -2.05 -23.49 -11.87
N TYR A 222 -2.88 -23.20 -10.87
CA TYR A 222 -4.21 -23.79 -10.72
C TYR A 222 -5.07 -23.53 -11.96
N MET A 223 -5.13 -22.29 -12.43
CA MET A 223 -5.90 -21.91 -13.61
C MET A 223 -5.37 -22.62 -14.86
N LYS A 224 -4.05 -22.63 -15.10
CA LYS A 224 -3.45 -23.32 -16.25
C LYS A 224 -3.82 -24.81 -16.30
N TYR A 225 -3.77 -25.49 -15.14
CA TYR A 225 -4.16 -26.89 -15.03
C TYR A 225 -5.65 -27.11 -15.34
N HIS A 226 -6.54 -26.29 -14.78
CA HIS A 226 -7.99 -26.44 -14.98
C HIS A 226 -8.41 -26.08 -16.41
N LEU A 227 -7.85 -25.02 -16.99
CA LEU A 227 -8.13 -24.61 -18.36
C LEU A 227 -7.78 -25.72 -19.36
N ARG A 228 -6.66 -26.44 -19.16
CA ARG A 228 -6.28 -27.60 -19.98
C ARG A 228 -7.29 -28.75 -19.89
N ARG A 229 -7.94 -28.95 -18.74
CA ARG A 229 -8.93 -30.01 -18.55
C ARG A 229 -10.32 -29.63 -19.04
N LEU A 230 -10.66 -28.35 -18.98
CA LEU A 230 -11.99 -27.84 -19.31
C LEU A 230 -12.18 -27.62 -20.82
N PHE A 231 -11.15 -27.13 -21.50
CA PHE A 231 -11.22 -26.81 -22.93
C PHE A 231 -10.71 -27.96 -23.80
N ASN A 232 -11.34 -28.14 -24.95
CA ASN A 232 -10.77 -28.94 -26.03
C ASN A 232 -9.47 -28.26 -26.53
N ASP A 233 -8.50 -29.01 -27.04
CA ASP A 233 -7.18 -28.50 -27.44
C ASP A 233 -7.23 -27.36 -28.46
N ILE A 234 -8.30 -27.31 -29.27
CA ILE A 234 -8.53 -26.24 -30.26
C ILE A 234 -8.91 -24.91 -29.57
N TYR A 235 -9.57 -24.97 -28.41
CA TYR A 235 -10.06 -23.80 -27.67
C TYR A 235 -9.24 -23.48 -26.42
N ALA A 236 -8.32 -24.37 -26.03
CA ALA A 236 -7.45 -24.15 -24.89
C ALA A 236 -6.55 -22.92 -25.12
N PRO A 237 -6.32 -22.09 -24.08
CA PRO A 237 -5.39 -20.96 -24.20
C PRO A 237 -3.99 -21.40 -24.62
N ARG A 238 -3.37 -20.64 -25.52
CA ARG A 238 -2.04 -20.90 -26.09
C ARG A 238 -1.11 -19.73 -25.80
N PRO A 239 0.22 -19.97 -25.71
CA PRO A 239 1.18 -18.89 -25.57
C PRO A 239 1.07 -17.93 -26.76
N PHE A 240 1.04 -16.62 -26.50
CA PHE A 240 1.17 -15.58 -27.52
C PHE A 240 2.62 -15.56 -27.99
N CYS A 241 2.93 -16.42 -28.97
CA CYS A 241 4.25 -16.60 -29.51
C CYS A 241 4.14 -17.15 -30.93
N TYR A 242 4.51 -16.33 -31.92
CA TYR A 242 4.31 -16.64 -33.33
C TYR A 242 5.60 -16.50 -34.12
N PRO A 243 5.96 -17.49 -34.94
CA PRO A 243 7.04 -17.35 -35.89
C PRO A 243 6.60 -16.42 -37.04
N ILE A 244 7.45 -15.46 -37.38
CA ILE A 244 7.29 -14.65 -38.59
C ILE A 244 7.99 -15.38 -39.73
N ARG A 245 7.27 -15.72 -40.79
CA ARG A 245 7.82 -16.44 -41.96
C ARG A 245 7.09 -16.09 -43.24
N ARG A 246 7.78 -16.23 -44.35
CA ARG A 246 7.17 -16.30 -45.68
C ARG A 246 6.57 -17.70 -45.93
N PRO A 247 5.60 -17.83 -46.85
CA PRO A 247 5.12 -19.14 -47.28
C PRO A 247 6.28 -20.04 -47.70
N ASP A 248 6.28 -21.28 -47.22
CA ASP A 248 7.30 -22.31 -47.53
C ASP A 248 8.74 -21.96 -47.15
N HIS A 249 8.95 -21.02 -46.23
CA HIS A 249 10.28 -20.65 -45.73
C HIS A 249 10.44 -20.87 -44.23
N ASP A 250 11.69 -21.01 -43.78
CA ASP A 250 12.03 -21.01 -42.37
C ASP A 250 11.63 -19.69 -41.68
N PRO A 251 11.31 -19.73 -40.37
CA PRO A 251 11.03 -18.52 -39.61
C PRO A 251 12.16 -17.50 -39.69
N GLU A 252 11.81 -16.31 -40.14
CA GLU A 252 12.65 -15.12 -40.17
C GLU A 252 12.75 -14.47 -38.80
N GLY A 253 11.72 -14.63 -37.98
CA GLY A 253 11.68 -14.04 -36.65
C GLY A 253 10.60 -14.63 -35.76
N LEU A 254 10.38 -13.98 -34.63
CA LEU A 254 9.39 -14.34 -33.64
C LEU A 254 8.78 -13.10 -33.02
N ILE A 255 7.47 -13.12 -32.85
CA ILE A 255 6.72 -12.12 -32.09
C ILE A 255 6.05 -12.79 -30.89
N SER A 256 6.18 -12.18 -29.72
CA SER A 256 5.62 -12.72 -28.47
C SER A 256 5.20 -11.60 -27.53
N ILE A 257 4.20 -11.84 -26.70
CA ILE A 257 3.89 -10.97 -25.57
C ILE A 257 4.23 -11.75 -24.31
N ASP A 258 5.18 -11.25 -23.54
CA ASP A 258 5.71 -11.93 -22.37
C ASP A 258 5.27 -11.20 -21.09
N ALA A 259 4.91 -11.97 -20.07
CA ALA A 259 4.76 -11.49 -18.71
C ALA A 259 6.14 -11.51 -18.03
N ILE A 260 6.52 -10.36 -17.46
CA ILE A 260 7.73 -10.21 -16.66
C ILE A 260 7.36 -10.55 -15.21
N PRO A 261 7.94 -11.61 -14.64
CA PRO A 261 7.69 -11.99 -13.26
C PRO A 261 8.23 -10.93 -12.28
N SER A 262 7.54 -10.72 -11.17
CA SER A 262 7.99 -9.85 -10.08
C SER A 262 9.07 -10.50 -9.19
N ASP A 263 9.25 -11.82 -9.29
CA ASP A 263 10.21 -12.62 -8.52
C ASP A 263 11.60 -12.72 -9.17
N GLY A 264 11.84 -11.99 -10.27
CA GLY A 264 13.09 -12.06 -11.04
C GLY A 264 13.22 -13.30 -11.92
N GLY A 265 12.16 -14.10 -12.07
CA GLY A 265 12.10 -15.22 -13.00
C GLY A 265 12.24 -14.80 -14.46
N LEU A 266 12.44 -15.79 -15.34
CA LEU A 266 12.52 -15.55 -16.77
C LEU A 266 11.15 -15.11 -17.33
N PRO A 267 11.10 -14.11 -18.24
CA PRO A 267 9.88 -13.75 -18.92
C PRO A 267 9.27 -14.92 -19.69
N GLU A 268 7.97 -15.13 -19.55
CA GLU A 268 7.23 -16.19 -20.23
C GLU A 268 6.09 -15.62 -21.08
N PRO A 269 5.82 -16.21 -22.26
CA PRO A 269 4.68 -15.81 -23.09
C PRO A 269 3.35 -15.91 -22.34
N ILE A 270 2.51 -14.89 -22.48
CA ILE A 270 1.16 -14.89 -21.91
C ILE A 270 0.28 -15.91 -22.62
N TYR A 271 -0.61 -16.56 -21.87
CA TYR A 271 -1.57 -17.50 -22.43
C TYR A 271 -2.84 -16.76 -22.81
N THR A 272 -3.27 -16.95 -24.06
CA THR A 272 -4.40 -16.25 -24.65
C THR A 272 -5.32 -17.24 -25.34
N GLN A 273 -6.62 -16.99 -25.28
CA GLN A 273 -7.56 -17.61 -26.20
C GLN A 273 -7.36 -16.97 -27.57
N VAL A 274 -7.24 -17.78 -28.61
CA VAL A 274 -6.97 -17.32 -29.97
C VAL A 274 -8.07 -17.76 -30.91
N ARG A 275 -8.59 -16.81 -31.69
CA ARG A 275 -9.37 -17.12 -32.89
C ARG A 275 -8.50 -16.83 -34.11
N TYR A 276 -8.21 -17.89 -34.87
CA TYR A 276 -7.46 -17.82 -36.12
C TYR A 276 -8.40 -17.73 -37.32
N SER A 277 -7.99 -16.96 -38.32
CA SER A 277 -8.62 -16.90 -39.64
C SER A 277 -7.54 -16.83 -40.71
N SER A 278 -7.46 -17.86 -41.55
CA SER A 278 -6.51 -17.95 -42.68
C SER A 278 -6.85 -16.99 -43.82
N ALA A 279 -8.13 -16.73 -44.07
CA ALA A 279 -8.63 -15.84 -45.13
C ALA A 279 -9.26 -14.59 -44.51
N GLY A 280 -8.42 -13.67 -44.05
CA GLY A 280 -8.87 -12.34 -43.66
C GLY A 280 -9.31 -11.52 -44.88
N ALA A 281 -10.33 -10.67 -44.74
CA ALA A 281 -10.60 -9.65 -45.76
C ALA A 281 -9.34 -8.77 -45.99
N PRO A 282 -9.15 -8.15 -47.15
CA PRO A 282 -8.05 -7.19 -47.31
C PRO A 282 -8.22 -6.02 -46.33
N MET A 283 -7.11 -5.55 -45.76
CA MET A 283 -7.06 -4.30 -44.98
C MET A 283 -6.27 -3.24 -45.72
N LYS A 284 -6.59 -1.98 -45.46
CA LYS A 284 -5.97 -0.83 -46.11
C LYS A 284 -5.49 0.19 -45.09
N PHE A 285 -4.39 0.83 -45.41
CA PHE A 285 -3.92 2.01 -44.68
C PHE A 285 -3.26 3.01 -45.63
N PRO A 286 -3.35 4.31 -45.36
CA PRO A 286 -2.75 5.34 -46.20
C PRO A 286 -1.23 5.40 -45.99
N ILE A 287 -0.48 5.60 -47.08
CA ILE A 287 0.94 5.97 -47.03
C ILE A 287 1.20 7.42 -47.44
N SER A 288 0.23 8.04 -48.11
CA SER A 288 0.24 9.46 -48.48
C SER A 288 -1.20 9.94 -48.67
N ALA A 289 -1.40 11.24 -48.89
CA ALA A 289 -2.73 11.84 -49.07
C ALA A 289 -3.55 11.24 -50.24
N GLY A 290 -2.91 10.54 -51.19
CA GLY A 290 -3.58 9.94 -52.35
C GLY A 290 -3.29 8.45 -52.57
N THR A 291 -2.55 7.79 -51.69
CA THR A 291 -2.14 6.38 -51.90
C THR A 291 -2.43 5.52 -50.67
N ASN A 292 -3.19 4.44 -50.89
CA ASN A 292 -3.46 3.42 -49.89
C ASN A 292 -2.72 2.13 -50.25
N ILE A 293 -2.06 1.54 -49.26
CA ILE A 293 -1.57 0.17 -49.37
C ILE A 293 -2.71 -0.77 -48.97
N THR A 294 -2.92 -1.82 -49.76
CA THR A 294 -3.78 -2.95 -49.39
C THR A 294 -2.91 -4.13 -49.01
N PHE A 295 -3.22 -4.78 -47.90
CA PHE A 295 -2.51 -5.97 -47.42
C PHE A 295 -3.49 -7.06 -46.99
N GLU A 296 -3.02 -8.30 -47.10
CA GLU A 296 -3.73 -9.51 -46.73
C GLU A 296 -2.83 -10.37 -45.84
N GLY A 297 -3.41 -11.37 -45.20
CA GLY A 297 -2.67 -12.28 -44.36
C GLY A 297 -3.53 -12.98 -43.32
N GLU A 298 -2.87 -13.84 -42.57
CA GLU A 298 -3.47 -14.52 -41.43
C GLU A 298 -3.88 -13.52 -40.35
N ARG A 299 -5.05 -13.74 -39.75
CA ARG A 299 -5.57 -12.90 -38.67
C ARG A 299 -5.71 -13.71 -37.39
N PHE A 300 -5.17 -13.16 -36.31
CA PHE A 300 -5.26 -13.73 -34.98
C PHE A 300 -5.93 -12.70 -34.06
N VAL A 301 -7.05 -13.09 -33.47
CA VAL A 301 -7.70 -12.30 -32.42
C VAL A 301 -7.43 -12.97 -31.08
N HIS A 302 -6.83 -12.23 -30.16
CA HIS A 302 -6.41 -12.72 -28.87
C HIS A 302 -7.28 -12.14 -27.75
N GLY A 303 -7.67 -12.99 -26.81
CA GLY A 303 -8.30 -12.59 -25.55
C GLY A 303 -7.56 -13.21 -24.37
N CYS A 304 -7.32 -12.43 -23.32
CA CYS A 304 -6.80 -12.94 -22.06
C CYS A 304 -7.55 -12.32 -20.88
N ILE A 305 -7.65 -13.09 -19.80
CA ILE A 305 -8.14 -12.62 -18.51
C ILE A 305 -6.93 -12.62 -17.58
N LEU A 306 -6.62 -11.44 -17.05
CA LEU A 306 -5.51 -11.24 -16.13
C LEU A 306 -6.07 -11.09 -14.72
N HIS A 307 -5.31 -11.57 -13.73
CA HIS A 307 -5.67 -11.52 -12.32
C HIS A 307 -4.64 -10.70 -11.55
N SER A 308 -5.11 -9.86 -10.63
CA SER A 308 -4.28 -9.12 -9.69
C SER A 308 -4.76 -9.38 -8.27
N PHE A 309 -3.80 -9.53 -7.35
CA PHE A 309 -4.06 -9.68 -5.92
C PHE A 309 -3.83 -8.35 -5.22
N SER A 310 -4.55 -8.08 -4.14
CA SER A 310 -4.40 -6.84 -3.39
C SER A 310 -2.99 -6.71 -2.83
N GLY A 311 -2.32 -5.58 -3.09
CA GLY A 311 -0.95 -5.34 -2.64
C GLY A 311 0.13 -5.78 -3.63
N ASP A 312 -0.26 -6.42 -4.74
CA ASP A 312 0.64 -6.69 -5.85
C ASP A 312 0.52 -5.59 -6.92
N SER A 313 1.65 -5.16 -7.48
CA SER A 313 1.72 -4.18 -8.57
C SER A 313 1.17 -4.75 -9.88
N GLY A 314 0.85 -6.05 -9.90
CA GLY A 314 0.39 -6.77 -11.08
C GLY A 314 1.56 -7.20 -11.97
N ALA A 315 1.28 -8.09 -12.92
CA ALA A 315 2.28 -8.51 -13.90
C ALA A 315 2.58 -7.36 -14.87
N GLN A 316 3.87 -7.16 -15.15
CA GLN A 316 4.30 -6.28 -16.24
C GLN A 316 4.35 -7.07 -17.54
N PHE A 317 4.04 -6.43 -18.66
CA PHE A 317 4.00 -7.09 -19.97
C PHE A 317 4.94 -6.39 -20.95
N GLN A 318 5.51 -7.15 -21.87
CA GLN A 318 6.33 -6.63 -22.95
C GLN A 318 6.01 -7.32 -24.27
N LEU A 319 5.94 -6.55 -25.34
CA LEU A 319 5.96 -7.05 -26.70
C LEU A 319 7.42 -7.29 -27.08
N ASN A 320 7.74 -8.53 -27.39
CA ASN A 320 9.06 -8.98 -27.80
C ASN A 320 9.04 -9.36 -29.27
N VAL A 321 9.91 -8.72 -30.06
CA VAL A 321 10.07 -8.99 -31.48
C VAL A 321 11.53 -9.30 -31.77
N ARG A 322 11.79 -10.50 -32.29
CA ARG A 322 13.14 -11.01 -32.54
C ARG A 322 13.33 -11.37 -34.00
N ALA A 323 14.43 -10.94 -34.59
CA ALA A 323 14.86 -11.35 -35.92
C ALA A 323 15.93 -12.45 -35.83
N ARG A 324 15.93 -13.40 -36.75
CA ARG A 324 17.04 -14.33 -36.95
C ARG A 324 18.18 -13.65 -37.71
N GLN A 325 19.33 -14.31 -37.76
CA GLN A 325 20.45 -13.84 -38.59
C GLN A 325 20.04 -13.76 -40.06
N PHE A 326 20.46 -12.70 -40.77
CA PHE A 326 20.14 -12.46 -42.18
C PHE A 326 18.64 -12.34 -42.53
N SER A 327 17.79 -12.06 -41.55
CA SER A 327 16.36 -11.82 -41.75
C SER A 327 16.01 -10.33 -41.66
N THR A 328 14.87 -9.94 -42.24
CA THR A 328 14.33 -8.59 -42.13
C THR A 328 12.82 -8.59 -42.28
N PHE A 329 12.09 -7.95 -41.37
CA PHE A 329 10.65 -7.75 -41.50
C PHE A 329 10.19 -6.44 -40.84
N LEU A 330 9.06 -5.92 -41.30
CA LEU A 330 8.46 -4.68 -40.81
C LEU A 330 7.37 -5.01 -39.79
N VAL A 331 7.38 -4.30 -38.67
CA VAL A 331 6.29 -4.34 -37.69
C VAL A 331 5.54 -3.01 -37.71
N LEU A 332 4.23 -3.09 -37.84
CA LEU A 332 3.32 -1.96 -37.73
C LEU A 332 2.43 -2.16 -36.50
N LEU A 333 2.37 -1.16 -35.63
CA LEU A 333 1.49 -1.12 -34.46
C LEU A 333 0.44 -0.04 -34.66
N GLY A 334 -0.83 -0.36 -34.44
CA GLY A 334 -1.92 0.54 -34.76
C GLY A 334 -3.27 0.05 -34.26
N ARG A 335 -4.32 0.77 -34.68
CA ARG A 335 -5.71 0.46 -34.34
C ARG A 335 -6.44 -0.07 -35.57
N ILE A 336 -7.50 -0.85 -35.33
CA ILE A 336 -8.40 -1.32 -36.39
C ILE A 336 -9.75 -0.61 -36.17
N PRO A 337 -9.95 0.60 -36.73
CA PRO A 337 -11.19 1.37 -36.52
C PRO A 337 -12.38 0.81 -37.29
N ALA A 338 -12.15 0.08 -38.39
CA ALA A 338 -13.19 -0.48 -39.24
C ALA A 338 -12.78 -1.85 -39.80
N LYS A 339 -13.73 -2.56 -40.42
CA LYS A 339 -13.55 -3.93 -40.94
C LYS A 339 -12.37 -4.11 -41.89
N ASP A 340 -12.07 -3.08 -42.68
CA ASP A 340 -11.11 -3.07 -43.79
C ASP A 340 -10.02 -2.00 -43.63
N THR A 341 -9.99 -1.31 -42.49
CA THR A 341 -9.09 -0.16 -42.28
C THR A 341 -8.16 -0.43 -41.10
N PHE A 342 -6.87 -0.22 -41.31
CA PHE A 342 -5.84 -0.22 -40.28
C PHE A 342 -5.25 1.18 -40.15
N ASP A 343 -5.14 1.69 -38.92
CA ASP A 343 -4.60 3.00 -38.59
C ASP A 343 -3.23 2.81 -37.90
N PRO A 344 -2.12 2.74 -38.67
CA PRO A 344 -0.78 2.55 -38.11
C PRO A 344 -0.34 3.79 -37.33
N SER A 345 0.07 3.57 -36.09
CA SER A 345 0.59 4.61 -35.19
C SER A 345 2.11 4.57 -35.06
N HIS A 346 2.70 3.37 -35.12
CA HIS A 346 4.13 3.16 -35.00
C HIS A 346 4.58 2.12 -36.02
N ALA A 347 5.80 2.28 -36.53
CA ALA A 347 6.40 1.37 -37.49
C ALA A 347 7.89 1.24 -37.18
N PHE A 348 8.42 0.02 -37.25
CA PHE A 348 9.85 -0.22 -37.11
C PHE A 348 10.30 -1.46 -37.89
N LEU A 349 11.54 -1.43 -38.35
CA LEU A 349 12.18 -2.53 -39.06
C LEU A 349 12.95 -3.39 -38.06
N VAL A 350 12.77 -4.71 -38.13
CA VAL A 350 13.49 -5.68 -37.29
C VAL A 350 14.37 -6.51 -38.21
N LYS A 351 15.68 -6.51 -37.98
CA LYS A 351 16.63 -7.19 -38.87
C LYS A 351 17.76 -7.87 -38.12
N ASN A 352 18.35 -8.89 -38.74
CA ASN A 352 19.64 -9.49 -38.38
C ASN A 352 19.98 -9.56 -36.87
N ARG A 353 19.33 -10.47 -36.14
CA ARG A 353 19.51 -10.69 -34.69
C ARG A 353 19.05 -9.55 -33.78
N ASP A 354 18.28 -8.57 -34.28
CA ASP A 354 17.59 -7.61 -33.43
C ASP A 354 16.67 -8.34 -32.42
N ASP A 355 16.67 -7.86 -31.17
CA ASP A 355 15.76 -8.25 -30.09
C ASP A 355 15.14 -6.97 -29.51
N ILE A 356 13.97 -6.61 -30.03
CA ILE A 356 13.25 -5.39 -29.66
C ILE A 356 12.23 -5.74 -28.59
N LYS A 357 12.28 -5.02 -27.46
CA LYS A 357 11.37 -5.19 -26.32
C LYS A 357 10.64 -3.89 -26.07
N ILE A 358 9.31 -3.93 -26.13
CA ILE A 358 8.44 -2.76 -25.97
C ILE A 358 7.55 -3.02 -24.74
N PRO A 359 7.72 -2.25 -23.64
CA PRO A 359 6.83 -2.36 -22.48
C PRO A 359 5.38 -2.06 -22.86
N LEU A 360 4.44 -2.87 -22.37
CA LEU A 360 3.01 -2.70 -22.58
C LEU A 360 2.36 -2.19 -21.29
N ASN A 361 1.82 -0.97 -21.36
CA ASN A 361 0.99 -0.44 -20.29
C ASN A 361 -0.44 -0.93 -20.50
N MET A 362 -0.91 -1.79 -19.59
CA MET A 362 -2.27 -2.31 -19.63
C MET A 362 -3.18 -1.42 -18.80
N GLU A 363 -4.28 -0.98 -19.39
CA GLU A 363 -5.33 -0.27 -18.67
C GLU A 363 -6.46 -1.25 -18.33
N THR A 364 -7.01 -1.12 -17.13
CA THR A 364 -8.21 -1.89 -16.76
C THR A 364 -9.41 -1.26 -17.45
N ILE A 365 -10.19 -2.06 -18.18
CA ILE A 365 -11.43 -1.58 -18.80
C ILE A 365 -12.31 -0.97 -17.69
N PRO A 366 -12.70 0.31 -17.80
CA PRO A 366 -13.46 0.99 -16.77
C PRO A 366 -14.77 0.26 -16.48
N THR A 367 -15.19 0.30 -15.23
CA THR A 367 -16.47 -0.31 -14.84
C THR A 367 -17.63 0.41 -15.52
N PRO A 368 -18.80 -0.24 -15.71
CA PRO A 368 -19.97 0.40 -16.32
C PRO A 368 -20.42 1.69 -15.63
N LYS A 369 -20.12 1.84 -14.34
CA LYS A 369 -20.38 3.08 -13.60
C LYS A 369 -19.41 4.19 -14.01
N GLN A 370 -18.12 3.89 -14.05
CA GLN A 370 -17.08 4.83 -14.51
C GLN A 370 -17.24 5.22 -15.99
N PHE A 371 -17.77 4.32 -16.82
CA PHE A 371 -18.08 4.63 -18.23
C PHE A 371 -19.29 5.56 -18.41
N LYS A 372 -20.23 5.58 -17.44
CA LYS A 372 -21.38 6.49 -17.45
C LYS A 372 -21.06 7.87 -16.89
N ASP A 373 -20.07 7.94 -16.00
CA ASP A 373 -19.63 9.17 -15.34
C ASP A 373 -18.53 9.92 -16.14
N ALA A 374 -18.01 9.31 -17.22
CA ALA A 374 -17.04 9.89 -18.17
C ALA A 374 -17.74 10.30 -19.46
#